data_AF-M3GF44-F1
#
_entry.id   AF-M3GF44-F1
#
_cell.length_a   1.000
_cell.length_b   1.000
_cell.length_c   1.000
_cell.angle_alpha   90.00
_cell.angle_beta   90.00
_cell.angle_gamma   90.00
#
_symmetry.space_group_name_H-M   'P 1'
#
loop_
_entity.id
_entity.type
_entity.pdbx_description
1 polymer ?
#
loop_
_entity_poly.entity_id
_entity_poly.type
_entity_poly.pdbx_seq_one_letter_code
_entity_poly.pdbx_strand_id
1 'polypeptide(L)'
;MDPEQPSVDYKSNRFEWIQADITNRKEIKEIFLSLENQNKIPDILINCAGISVFTPFEDRTDEEFDEVVHVNLNGTFLLSQYTFRLWKEKGRKESF
;
A
#
# COMPACT_ATOMS: atom_id res chain seq x y z
N MET A 1 -15.07 2.61 10.86
CA MET A 1 -15.96 3.24 9.86
C MET A 1 -15.74 2.47 8.58
N ASP A 2 -16.76 1.78 8.09
CA ASP A 2 -16.70 1.02 6.84
C ASP A 2 -16.26 1.98 5.72
N PRO A 3 -15.21 1.69 4.93
CA PRO A 3 -14.78 2.60 3.88
C PRO A 3 -15.78 2.47 2.73
N GLU A 4 -16.93 3.14 2.88
CA GLU A 4 -17.83 3.33 1.75
C GLU A 4 -17.02 3.92 0.60
N GLN A 5 -17.12 3.24 -0.55
CA GLN A 5 -16.44 3.61 -1.78
C GLN A 5 -16.67 5.11 -2.05
N PRO A 6 -15.62 5.92 -2.30
CA PRO A 6 -15.78 7.36 -2.43
C PRO A 6 -16.82 7.69 -3.51
N SER A 7 -17.75 8.60 -3.20
CA SER A 7 -18.95 8.96 -4.00
C SER A 7 -18.67 9.66 -5.33
N VAL A 8 -17.44 9.63 -5.81
CA VAL A 8 -17.01 10.28 -7.05
C VAL A 8 -17.31 9.36 -8.24
N ASP A 9 -17.90 9.90 -9.31
CA ASP A 9 -18.24 9.13 -10.51
C ASP A 9 -16.96 8.75 -11.30
N TYR A 10 -16.37 7.61 -10.98
CA TYR A 10 -15.17 7.07 -11.65
C TYR A 10 -15.48 6.27 -12.92
N LYS A 11 -16.55 6.57 -13.67
CA LYS A 11 -16.94 5.85 -14.91
C LYS A 11 -15.98 6.07 -16.10
N SER A 12 -14.68 6.00 -15.85
CA SER A 12 -13.63 5.90 -16.85
C SER A 12 -12.95 4.56 -16.69
N ASN A 13 -12.71 3.84 -17.78
CA ASN A 13 -11.91 2.61 -17.80
C ASN A 13 -10.41 2.83 -17.43
N ARG A 14 -10.06 4.03 -16.93
CA ARG A 14 -8.72 4.44 -16.50
C ARG A 14 -8.55 4.49 -14.98
N PHE A 15 -9.57 4.08 -14.23
CA PHE A 15 -9.53 4.03 -12.77
C PHE A 15 -9.97 2.64 -12.29
N GLU A 16 -9.23 2.09 -11.34
CA GLU A 16 -9.55 0.84 -10.67
C GLU A 16 -9.37 1.06 -9.17
N TRP A 17 -10.39 0.69 -8.40
CA TRP A 17 -10.36 0.80 -6.95
C TRP A 17 -10.17 -0.59 -6.35
N ILE A 18 -9.22 -0.68 -5.42
CA ILE A 18 -8.88 -1.91 -4.71
C ILE A 18 -8.83 -1.56 -3.23
N GLN A 19 -9.73 -2.15 -2.43
CA GLN A 19 -9.69 -2.03 -0.98
C GLN A 19 -8.51 -2.85 -0.44
N ALA A 20 -7.76 -2.29 0.50
CA ALA A 20 -6.65 -2.97 1.13
C ALA A 20 -6.33 -2.36 2.50
N ASP A 21 -6.06 -3.22 3.49
CA ASP A 21 -5.29 -2.83 4.68
C ASP A 21 -3.80 -3.08 4.43
N ILE A 22 -3.01 -2.01 4.38
CA ILE A 22 -1.57 -2.10 4.12
C ILE A 22 -0.75 -2.67 5.30
N THR A 23 -1.38 -2.85 6.47
CA THR A 23 -0.77 -3.59 7.58
C THR A 23 -0.94 -5.11 7.42
N ASN A 24 -1.89 -5.54 6.58
CA ASN A 24 -2.17 -6.96 6.32
C ASN A 24 -1.34 -7.50 5.14
N ARG A 25 -0.27 -8.23 5.47
CA ARG A 25 0.62 -8.88 4.48
C ARG A 25 -0.11 -9.80 3.50
N LYS A 26 -1.17 -10.46 3.94
CA LYS A 26 -1.93 -11.40 3.09
C LYS A 26 -2.70 -10.63 2.02
N GLU A 27 -3.39 -9.56 2.39
CA GLU A 27 -4.12 -8.70 1.46
C GLU A 27 -3.17 -8.08 0.43
N ILE A 28 -2.03 -7.53 0.86
CA ILE A 28 -1.01 -7.01 -0.06
C ILE A 28 -0.60 -8.10 -1.06
N LYS A 29 -0.29 -9.31 -0.59
CA LYS A 29 0.12 -10.41 -1.47
C LYS A 29 -0.98 -10.75 -2.49
N GLU A 30 -2.24 -10.80 -2.07
CA GLU A 30 -3.38 -11.09 -2.96
C GLU A 30 -3.55 -10.03 -4.05
N ILE A 31 -3.36 -8.74 -3.71
CA ILE A 31 -3.39 -7.64 -4.67
C ILE A 31 -2.31 -7.81 -5.73
N PHE A 32 -1.07 -8.06 -5.31
CA PHE A 32 0.05 -8.20 -6.26
C PHE A 32 -0.08 -9.44 -7.14
N LEU A 33 -0.60 -10.55 -6.62
CA LEU A 33 -0.94 -11.73 -7.42
C LEU A 33 -2.04 -11.43 -8.46
N SER A 34 -3.05 -10.66 -8.07
CA SER A 34 -4.11 -10.23 -8.99
C SER A 34 -3.56 -9.33 -10.11
N LEU A 35 -2.69 -8.38 -9.78
CA LEU A 35 -2.01 -7.52 -10.74
C LEU A 35 -1.16 -8.32 -11.73
N GLU A 36 -0.38 -9.27 -11.23
CA GLU A 36 0.46 -10.16 -12.04
C GLU A 36 -0.37 -11.01 -13.01
N ASN A 37 -1.45 -11.66 -12.52
CA ASN A 37 -2.34 -12.47 -13.35
C ASN A 37 -3.04 -11.67 -14.46
N GLN A 38 -3.25 -10.37 -14.23
CA GLN A 38 -3.82 -9.45 -15.22
C GLN A 38 -2.76 -8.79 -16.11
N ASN A 39 -1.48 -9.11 -15.92
CA ASN A 39 -0.34 -8.44 -16.55
C ASN A 39 -0.36 -6.91 -16.37
N LYS A 40 -0.88 -6.45 -15.21
CA LYS A 40 -0.99 -5.05 -14.80
C LYS A 40 0.17 -4.68 -13.90
N ILE A 41 1.29 -4.29 -14.50
CA ILE A 41 2.47 -3.87 -13.75
C ILE A 41 2.47 -2.35 -13.62
N PRO A 42 2.31 -1.78 -12.41
CA PRO A 42 2.28 -0.33 -12.23
C PRO A 42 3.60 0.27 -12.68
N ASP A 43 3.59 1.44 -13.33
CA ASP A 43 4.85 2.10 -13.70
C ASP A 43 5.41 2.97 -12.56
N ILE A 44 4.55 3.39 -11.62
CA ILE A 44 4.84 4.24 -10.46
C ILE A 44 4.09 3.66 -9.25
N LEU A 45 4.73 3.67 -8.08
CA LEU A 45 4.10 3.44 -6.78
C LEU A 45 4.12 4.74 -5.98
N ILE A 46 2.99 5.09 -5.36
CA ILE A 46 2.90 6.23 -4.44
C ILE A 46 2.45 5.69 -3.08
N ASN A 47 3.37 5.67 -2.11
CA ASN A 47 3.03 5.33 -0.73
C ASN A 47 2.41 6.56 -0.07
N CYS A 48 1.07 6.63 -0.02
CA CYS A 48 0.33 7.77 0.51
C CYS A 48 -0.44 7.44 1.81
N ALA A 49 -0.67 6.16 2.10
CA ALA A 49 -1.34 5.74 3.31
C ALA A 49 -0.42 5.98 4.52
N GLY A 50 -0.94 6.70 5.51
CA GLY A 50 -0.22 6.97 6.74
C GLY A 50 -1.14 7.50 7.83
N ILE A 51 -0.81 7.18 9.07
CA ILE A 51 -1.48 7.67 10.27
C ILE A 51 -0.51 8.48 11.13
N SER A 52 -1.05 9.20 12.12
CA SER A 52 -0.27 9.93 13.10
C SER A 52 -0.98 9.88 14.44
N VAL A 53 -0.19 9.74 15.50
CA VAL A 53 -0.67 9.80 16.88
C VAL A 53 -0.15 11.10 17.51
N PHE A 54 -1.01 11.77 18.26
CA PHE A 54 -0.76 13.09 18.85
C PHE A 54 -0.75 13.08 20.39
N THR A 55 -0.71 11.91 21.03
CA THR A 55 -0.45 11.80 22.46
C THR A 55 0.87 12.48 22.83
N PRO A 56 0.99 13.12 24.00
CA PRO A 56 2.27 13.64 24.48
C PRO A 56 3.37 12.58 24.40
N PHE A 57 4.61 13.00 24.16
CA PHE A 57 5.70 12.05 23.88
C PHE A 57 5.96 11.10 25.06
N GLU A 58 5.89 11.62 26.28
CA GLU A 58 6.07 10.92 27.54
C GLU A 58 4.94 9.96 27.89
N ASP A 59 3.74 10.19 27.34
CA ASP A 59 2.53 9.40 27.60
C ASP A 59 2.20 8.45 26.44
N ARG A 60 2.97 8.51 25.34
CA ARG A 60 2.73 7.69 24.16
C ARG A 60 2.93 6.22 24.49
N THR A 61 1.93 5.41 24.16
CA THR A 61 2.01 3.98 24.42
C THR A 61 2.78 3.26 23.31
N ASP A 62 3.29 2.07 23.64
CA ASP A 62 3.96 1.21 22.67
C ASP A 62 3.00 0.81 21.54
N GLU A 63 1.72 0.57 21.85
CA GLU A 63 0.70 0.22 20.86
C GLU A 63 0.45 1.35 19.86
N GLU A 64 0.41 2.60 20.33
CA GLU A 64 0.26 3.78 19.47
C GLU A 64 1.46 3.97 18.54
N PHE A 65 2.67 3.74 19.06
CA PHE A 65 3.88 3.77 18.26
C PHE A 65 3.89 2.65 17.21
N ASP A 66 3.55 1.42 17.63
CA ASP A 66 3.50 0.24 16.76
C ASP A 66 2.47 0.41 15.64
N GLU A 67 1.32 1.04 15.91
CA GLU A 67 0.32 1.33 14.88
C GLU A 67 0.92 2.21 13.76
N VAL A 68 1.60 3.29 14.14
CA VAL A 68 2.28 4.19 13.19
C VAL A 68 3.36 3.45 12.42
N VAL A 69 4.16 2.61 13.08
CA VAL A 69 5.21 1.80 12.43
C VAL A 69 4.59 0.80 11.45
N HIS A 70 3.51 0.13 11.83
CA HIS A 70 2.85 -0.86 11.01
C HIS A 70 2.28 -0.27 9.73
N VAL A 71 1.61 0.88 9.81
CA VAL A 71 1.06 1.56 8.63
C VAL A 71 2.17 2.24 7.83
N ASN A 72 2.90 3.17 8.44
CA ASN A 72 3.73 4.13 7.70
C ASN A 72 5.05 3.52 7.25
N LEU A 73 5.61 2.56 8.00
CA LEU A 73 6.91 1.96 7.69
C LEU A 73 6.74 0.56 7.10
N ASN A 74 6.11 -0.36 7.81
CA ASN A 74 5.99 -1.75 7.35
C ASN A 74 5.14 -1.85 6.08
N GLY A 75 4.00 -1.16 6.02
CA GLY A 75 3.16 -1.11 4.82
C GLY A 75 3.90 -0.52 3.62
N THR A 76 4.54 0.64 3.79
CA THR A 76 5.39 1.28 2.76
C THR A 76 6.49 0.35 2.25
N PHE A 77 7.20 -0.33 3.17
CA PHE A 77 8.26 -1.27 2.82
C PHE A 77 7.71 -2.43 1.99
N LEU A 78 6.59 -3.02 2.41
CA LEU A 78 5.97 -4.15 1.73
C LEU A 78 5.53 -3.79 0.32
N LEU A 79 4.75 -2.71 0.17
CA LEU A 79 4.30 -2.25 -1.14
C LEU A 79 5.49 -2.02 -2.07
N SER A 80 6.53 -1.34 -1.58
CA SER A 80 7.75 -1.08 -2.35
C SER A 80 8.47 -2.36 -2.76
N GLN A 81 8.60 -3.32 -1.84
CA GLN A 81 9.23 -4.61 -2.13
C GLN A 81 8.47 -5.40 -3.21
N TYR A 82 7.13 -5.48 -3.10
CA TYR A 82 6.32 -6.22 -4.07
C TYR A 82 6.28 -5.54 -5.43
N THR A 83 6.13 -4.21 -5.49
CA THR A 83 6.21 -3.44 -6.73
C THR A 83 7.55 -3.64 -7.43
N PHE A 84 8.65 -3.59 -6.67
CA PHE A 84 9.98 -3.80 -7.22
C PHE A 84 10.17 -5.21 -7.81
N ARG A 85 9.60 -6.24 -7.19
CA ARG A 85 9.60 -7.61 -7.76
C ARG A 85 8.92 -7.66 -9.12
N LEU A 86 7.73 -7.07 -9.25
CA LEU A 86 7.04 -6.99 -10.55
C LEU A 86 7.85 -6.21 -11.60
N TRP A 87 8.55 -5.14 -11.19
CA TRP A 87 9.42 -4.39 -12.10
C TRP A 87 10.59 -5.23 -12.62
N LYS A 88 11.21 -6.04 -11.74
CA LYS A 88 12.28 -6.95 -12.16
C LYS A 88 11.78 -8.00 -13.16
N GLU A 89 10.59 -8.56 -12.94
CA GLU A 89 9.97 -9.51 -13.87
C GLU A 89 9.65 -8.86 -15.23
N LYS A 90 9.28 -7.57 -15.26
CA LYS A 90 9.12 -6.76 -16.49
C LYS A 90 10.46 -6.45 -17.18
N GLY A 91 11.60 -6.88 -16.63
CA GLY A 91 12.93 -6.57 -17.16
C GLY A 91 13.36 -5.11 -16.95
N ARG A 92 12.73 -4.37 -16.03
CA ARG A 92 13.23 -3.04 -15.64
C ARG A 92 14.57 -3.21 -14.92
N LYS A 93 15.60 -2.52 -15.42
CA LYS A 93 16.96 -2.62 -14.89
C LYS A 93 17.09 -1.88 -13.57
N GLU A 94 17.81 -2.50 -12.64
CA GLU A 94 18.33 -1.83 -11.46
C GLU A 94 19.32 -0.75 -11.91
N SER A 95 19.08 0.49 -11.53
CA SER A 95 20.07 1.57 -11.68
C SER A 95 20.57 1.87 -10.27
N PHE A 96 21.86 1.57 -10.05
CA PHE A 96 22.60 1.91 -8.83
C PHE A 96 23.45 3.15 -9.08
#